data_AF-A0A934RQE3-F1
#
_entry.id   AF-A0A934RQE3-F1
#
_cell.length_a   1.000
_cell.length_b   1.000
_cell.length_c   1.000
_cell.angle_alpha   90.00
_cell.angle_beta   90.00
_cell.angle_gamma   90.00
#
_symmetry.space_group_name_H-M   'P 1'
#
loop_
_entity.id
_entity.type
_entity.pdbx_description
1 polymer ?
#
loop_
_entity_poly.entity_id
_entity_poly.type
_entity_poly.pdbx_seq_one_letter_code
_entity_poly.pdbx_strand_id
1 'polypeptide(L)'
;MTGLLGIILLLGLGVLLSRERSAISWRAVGGAFACQFLVAVVVLVVPWGKTVLLALSNFVGAIIAAGEEGITFIFGGLGDKSFGFFFAFNVLPIIIFFSSLIAVLYYLGVMHWVIAILGGLVKKALGTSHAESLSAVANIFVGQTEAPLVVRPYLAGMTRSELFAVMVGGLASIAGSVMAGYASMGVELRYLIAASFMAAPGGLLFAKLLVPETGKPNRHAEVYGQEEKPANVFDAAAQGASSGLTLALNVGAMLLA
;
A
#
# COMPACT_ATOMS: atom_id res chain seq x y z
N MET A 1 16.67 -18.54 16.17
CA MET A 1 16.20 -18.23 17.55
C MET A 1 15.96 -16.74 17.75
N THR A 2 16.88 -15.85 17.34
CA THR A 2 16.73 -14.39 17.45
C THR A 2 15.46 -13.82 16.78
N GLY A 3 15.11 -14.28 15.57
CA GLY A 3 13.89 -13.83 14.89
C GLY A 3 12.59 -14.15 15.64
N LEU A 4 12.50 -15.32 16.26
CA LEU A 4 11.33 -15.71 17.06
C LEU A 4 11.21 -14.85 18.33
N LEU A 5 12.33 -14.59 19.00
CA LEU A 5 12.38 -13.67 20.14
C LEU A 5 11.93 -12.26 19.76
N GLY A 6 12.35 -11.77 18.58
CA GLY A 6 11.93 -10.48 18.05
C GLY A 6 10.41 -10.40 17.85
N ILE A 7 9.80 -11.43 17.24
CA ILE A 7 8.34 -11.48 17.06
C ILE A 7 7.61 -11.45 18.41
N ILE A 8 8.05 -12.27 19.38
CA ILE A 8 7.44 -12.31 20.71
C ILE A 8 7.56 -10.95 21.40
N LEU A 9 8.72 -10.29 21.28
CA LEU A 9 8.96 -8.98 21.90
C LEU A 9 8.09 -7.89 21.27
N LEU A 10 7.95 -7.86 19.94
CA LEU A 10 7.09 -6.89 19.25
C LEU A 10 5.61 -7.09 19.58
N LEU A 11 5.13 -8.34 19.59
CA LEU A 11 3.76 -8.66 20.00
C LEU A 11 3.54 -8.32 21.48
N GLY A 12 4.51 -8.65 22.35
CA GLY A 12 4.47 -8.31 23.77
C GLY A 12 4.39 -6.80 24.00
N LEU A 13 5.18 -6.01 23.28
CA LEU A 13 5.13 -4.55 23.31
C LEU A 13 3.75 -4.04 22.86
N GLY A 14 3.20 -4.61 21.79
CA GLY A 14 1.86 -4.27 21.32
C GLY A 14 0.76 -4.55 22.36
N VAL A 15 0.85 -5.68 23.09
CA VAL A 15 -0.08 -5.99 24.20
C VAL A 15 0.11 -5.03 25.38
N LEU A 16 1.36 -4.68 25.72
CA LEU A 16 1.66 -3.76 26.81
C LEU A 16 1.09 -2.35 26.53
N LEU A 17 1.22 -1.87 25.29
CA LEU A 17 0.73 -0.58 24.84
C LEU A 17 -0.76 -0.60 24.42
N SER A 18 -1.41 -1.77 24.45
CA SER A 18 -2.83 -1.90 24.12
C SER A 18 -3.71 -1.11 25.08
N ARG A 19 -4.63 -0.33 24.51
CA ARG A 19 -5.55 0.53 25.26
C ARG A 19 -6.53 -0.26 26.11
N GLU A 20 -6.96 -1.43 25.63
CA GLU A 20 -7.94 -2.27 26.32
C GLU A 20 -7.65 -3.76 26.06
N ARG A 21 -6.73 -4.32 26.87
CA ARG A 21 -6.17 -5.67 26.69
C ARG A 21 -7.24 -6.77 26.73
N SER A 22 -8.32 -6.57 27.47
CA SER A 22 -9.45 -7.51 27.57
C SER A 22 -10.30 -7.57 26.30
N ALA A 23 -10.28 -6.52 25.47
CA ALA A 23 -11.06 -6.43 24.23
C ALA A 23 -10.30 -6.95 22.99
N ILE A 24 -9.07 -7.46 23.15
CA ILE A 24 -8.28 -7.97 22.03
C ILE A 24 -8.99 -9.16 21.38
N SER A 25 -9.38 -8.99 20.12
CA SER A 25 -9.89 -10.09 19.29
C SER A 25 -8.73 -10.99 18.85
N TRP A 26 -8.54 -12.09 19.57
CA TRP A 26 -7.51 -13.08 19.24
C TRP A 26 -7.71 -13.74 17.87
N ARG A 27 -8.95 -13.77 17.37
CA ARG A 27 -9.23 -14.18 15.99
C ARG A 27 -8.63 -13.19 14.98
N ALA A 28 -8.82 -11.89 15.20
CA ALA A 28 -8.29 -10.86 14.29
C ALA A 28 -6.76 -10.78 14.37
N VAL A 29 -6.19 -10.70 15.58
CA VAL A 29 -4.75 -10.63 15.80
C VAL A 29 -4.05 -11.90 15.33
N GLY A 30 -4.52 -13.08 15.77
CA GLY A 30 -3.96 -14.37 15.36
C GLY A 30 -4.12 -14.63 13.87
N GLY A 31 -5.29 -14.27 13.30
CA GLY A 31 -5.54 -14.36 11.86
C GLY A 31 -4.64 -13.44 11.04
N ALA A 32 -4.43 -12.20 11.49
CA ALA A 32 -3.54 -11.24 10.84
C ALA A 32 -2.09 -11.72 10.86
N PHE A 33 -1.60 -12.17 12.01
CA PHE A 33 -0.26 -12.75 12.14
C PHE A 33 -0.11 -13.98 11.25
N ALA A 34 -1.07 -14.91 11.27
CA ALA A 34 -1.06 -16.09 10.43
C ALA A 34 -1.06 -15.74 8.94
N CYS A 35 -1.89 -14.78 8.50
CA CYS A 35 -1.89 -14.30 7.12
C CYS A 35 -0.55 -13.70 6.71
N GLN A 36 0.03 -12.82 7.54
CA GLN A 36 1.34 -12.22 7.27
C GLN A 36 2.44 -13.30 7.18
N PHE A 37 2.44 -14.25 8.11
CA PHE A 37 3.39 -15.36 8.13
C PHE A 37 3.22 -16.28 6.92
N LEU A 38 1.98 -16.60 6.53
CA LEU A 38 1.68 -17.41 5.35
C LEU A 38 2.16 -16.72 4.07
N VAL A 39 1.92 -15.42 3.91
CA VAL A 39 2.45 -14.65 2.78
C VAL A 39 3.97 -14.74 2.76
N ALA A 40 4.64 -14.49 3.90
CA ALA A 40 6.09 -14.57 4.01
C ALA A 40 6.64 -15.94 3.61
N VAL A 41 6.06 -17.03 4.12
CA VAL A 41 6.48 -18.40 3.80
C VAL A 41 6.27 -18.69 2.32
N VAL A 42 5.11 -18.35 1.77
CA VAL A 42 4.81 -18.59 0.36
C VAL A 42 5.80 -17.86 -0.54
N VAL A 43 6.01 -16.55 -0.33
CA VAL A 43 6.83 -15.74 -1.25
C VAL A 43 8.34 -15.87 -1.02
N LEU A 44 8.79 -16.19 0.20
CA LEU A 44 10.23 -16.25 0.54
C LEU A 44 10.80 -17.65 0.71
N VAL A 45 9.98 -18.67 0.96
CA VAL A 45 10.46 -20.05 1.21
C VAL A 45 10.05 -20.98 0.10
N VAL A 46 8.78 -20.96 -0.29
CA VAL A 46 8.21 -21.96 -1.22
C VAL A 46 8.67 -21.69 -2.67
N PRO A 47 9.18 -22.69 -3.41
CA PRO A 47 9.75 -22.48 -4.75
C PRO A 47 8.78 -21.87 -5.78
N TRP A 48 7.52 -22.32 -5.81
CA TRP A 48 6.53 -21.75 -6.72
C TRP A 48 6.18 -20.30 -6.34
N GLY A 49 6.13 -19.98 -5.04
CA GLY A 49 5.85 -18.62 -4.59
C GLY A 49 7.00 -17.65 -4.87
N LYS A 50 8.26 -18.11 -4.77
CA LYS A 50 9.42 -17.36 -5.27
C LYS A 50 9.34 -17.08 -6.77
N THR A 51 8.85 -18.05 -7.55
CA THR A 51 8.67 -17.90 -9.00
C THR A 51 7.60 -16.87 -9.31
N VAL A 52 6.47 -16.89 -8.60
CA VAL A 52 5.41 -15.87 -8.71
C VAL A 52 5.94 -14.49 -8.31
N LEU A 53 6.68 -14.38 -7.20
CA LEU A 53 7.28 -13.12 -6.76
C LEU A 53 8.25 -12.57 -7.81
N LEU A 54 9.11 -13.42 -8.39
CA LEU A 54 10.02 -13.02 -9.45
C LEU A 54 9.28 -12.57 -10.71
N ALA A 55 8.20 -13.26 -11.10
CA ALA A 55 7.36 -12.85 -12.23
C ALA A 55 6.73 -11.47 -11.99
N LEU A 56 6.19 -11.22 -10.78
CA LEU A 56 5.65 -9.92 -10.40
C LEU A 56 6.73 -8.83 -10.38
N SER A 57 7.92 -9.13 -9.86
CA SER A 57 9.05 -8.19 -9.88
C SER A 57 9.50 -7.86 -11.30
N ASN A 58 9.59 -8.85 -12.19
CA ASN A 58 9.94 -8.60 -13.59
C ASN A 58 8.86 -7.77 -14.30
N PHE A 59 7.59 -8.02 -14.00
CA PHE A 59 6.48 -7.23 -14.54
C PHE A 59 6.55 -5.76 -14.09
N VAL A 60 6.72 -5.52 -12.79
CA VAL A 60 6.85 -4.15 -12.27
C VAL A 60 8.16 -3.50 -12.77
N GLY A 61 9.24 -4.27 -12.91
CA GLY A 61 10.49 -3.79 -13.50
C GLY A 61 10.34 -3.36 -14.96
N ALA A 62 9.56 -4.08 -15.76
CA ALA A 62 9.24 -3.69 -17.13
C ALA A 62 8.41 -2.39 -17.19
N ILE A 63 7.49 -2.20 -16.23
CA ILE A 63 6.74 -0.95 -16.10
C ILE A 63 7.67 0.22 -15.75
N ILE A 64 8.62 0.02 -14.84
CA ILE A 64 9.63 1.04 -14.50
C ILE A 64 10.46 1.39 -15.74
N ALA A 65 10.91 0.40 -16.49
CA ALA A 65 11.68 0.61 -17.73
C ALA A 65 10.89 1.43 -18.77
N ALA A 66 9.59 1.18 -18.94
CA ALA A 66 8.73 2.00 -19.79
C ALA A 66 8.63 3.46 -19.31
N GLY A 67 8.63 3.68 -17.98
CA GLY A 67 8.70 5.02 -17.40
C GLY A 67 10.03 5.71 -17.69
N GLU A 68 11.14 4.98 -17.67
CA GLU A 68 12.49 5.51 -17.97
C GLU A 68 12.64 6.00 -19.41
N GLU A 69 11.90 5.42 -20.37
CA GLU A 69 11.83 5.95 -21.74
C GLU A 69 11.25 7.38 -21.76
N GLY A 70 10.20 7.64 -20.97
CA GLY A 70 9.62 8.97 -20.82
C GLY A 70 10.55 9.97 -20.14
N ILE A 71 11.34 9.51 -19.16
CA ILE A 71 12.37 10.32 -18.50
C ILE A 71 13.45 10.71 -19.52
N THR A 72 13.94 9.75 -20.30
CA THR A 72 14.96 9.97 -21.32
C THR A 72 14.46 10.92 -22.41
N PHE A 73 13.19 10.81 -22.80
CA PHE A 73 12.57 11.73 -23.75
C PHE A 73 12.56 13.19 -23.24
N ILE A 74 12.21 13.41 -21.97
CA ILE A 74 12.11 14.77 -21.39
C ILE A 74 13.48 15.35 -21.05
N PHE A 75 14.38 14.56 -20.46
CA PHE A 75 15.63 15.04 -19.87
C PHE A 75 16.89 14.68 -20.69
N GLY A 76 16.75 13.94 -21.79
CA GLY A 76 17.87 13.51 -22.63
C GLY A 76 18.92 12.74 -21.82
N GLY A 77 20.20 13.09 -22.02
CA GLY A 77 21.32 12.45 -21.33
C GLY A 77 21.32 12.61 -19.80
N LEU A 78 20.55 13.55 -19.23
CA LEU A 78 20.42 13.68 -17.77
C LEU A 78 19.53 12.59 -17.15
N GLY A 79 18.65 11.99 -17.95
CA GLY A 79 17.86 10.82 -17.59
C GLY A 79 18.62 9.50 -17.80
N ASP A 80 19.71 9.52 -18.57
CA ASP A 80 20.53 8.35 -18.81
C ASP A 80 21.50 8.13 -17.63
N LYS A 81 21.31 7.00 -16.94
CA LYS A 81 22.13 6.58 -15.79
C LYS A 81 23.60 6.37 -16.15
N SER A 82 23.95 6.27 -17.43
CA SER A 82 25.33 6.15 -17.90
C SER A 82 26.17 7.40 -17.59
N PHE A 83 25.56 8.59 -17.54
CA PHE A 83 26.23 9.85 -17.19
C PHE A 83 26.34 10.09 -15.69
N GLY A 84 25.69 9.26 -14.88
CA GLY A 84 25.63 9.38 -13.43
C GLY A 84 24.20 9.23 -12.90
N PHE A 85 24.08 8.82 -11.65
CA PHE A 85 22.78 8.71 -11.00
C PHE A 85 22.36 10.05 -10.37
N PHE A 86 21.40 10.73 -10.98
CA PHE A 86 20.83 11.96 -10.46
C PHE A 86 19.45 11.71 -9.86
N PHE A 87 19.33 11.75 -8.53
CA PHE A 87 18.07 11.48 -7.82
C PHE A 87 16.88 12.27 -8.38
N ALA A 88 17.07 13.57 -8.62
CA ALA A 88 16.00 14.45 -9.10
C ALA A 88 15.46 14.06 -10.49
N PHE A 89 16.28 13.45 -11.34
CA PHE A 89 15.89 13.05 -12.70
C PHE A 89 15.57 11.55 -12.82
N ASN A 90 16.16 10.70 -11.98
CA ASN A 90 16.02 9.25 -12.04
C ASN A 90 14.94 8.68 -11.11
N VAL A 91 14.55 9.45 -10.07
CA VAL A 91 13.60 9.00 -9.04
C VAL A 91 12.33 9.83 -9.05
N LEU A 92 12.41 11.16 -8.97
CA LEU A 92 11.20 11.98 -8.87
C LEU A 92 10.23 11.80 -10.06
N PRO A 93 10.68 11.71 -11.33
CA PRO A 93 9.77 11.50 -12.45
C PRO A 93 9.09 10.12 -12.45
N ILE A 94 9.70 9.08 -11.84
CA ILE A 94 9.06 7.75 -11.78
C ILE A 94 7.81 7.77 -10.91
N ILE A 95 7.79 8.63 -9.88
CA ILE A 95 6.62 8.86 -9.02
C ILE A 95 5.46 9.40 -9.87
N ILE A 96 5.74 10.37 -10.74
CA ILE A 96 4.76 10.99 -11.64
C ILE A 96 4.14 9.95 -12.58
N PHE A 97 4.99 9.13 -13.21
CA PHE A 97 4.57 8.08 -14.11
C PHE A 97 3.68 7.03 -13.41
N PHE A 98 4.10 6.54 -12.25
CA PHE A 98 3.31 5.55 -11.50
C PHE A 98 2.00 6.12 -10.97
N SER A 99 1.96 7.37 -10.52
CA SER A 99 0.70 8.02 -10.12
C SER A 99 -0.28 8.13 -11.29
N SER A 100 0.21 8.46 -12.50
CA SER A 100 -0.60 8.45 -13.73
C SER A 100 -1.12 7.05 -14.07
N LEU A 101 -0.24 6.04 -14.01
CA LEU A 101 -0.61 4.64 -14.28
C LEU A 101 -1.67 4.13 -13.30
N ILE A 102 -1.50 4.39 -12.00
CA ILE A 102 -2.46 3.99 -10.98
C ILE A 102 -3.82 4.66 -11.25
N ALA A 103 -3.84 5.95 -11.56
CA ALA A 103 -5.08 6.66 -11.90
C ALA A 103 -5.81 6.03 -13.10
N VAL A 104 -5.06 5.62 -14.14
CA VAL A 104 -5.60 4.87 -15.28
C VAL A 104 -6.21 3.53 -14.82
N LEU A 105 -5.52 2.77 -13.97
CA LEU A 105 -6.02 1.48 -13.47
C LEU A 105 -7.28 1.64 -12.58
N TYR A 106 -7.42 2.76 -11.87
CA TYR A 106 -8.64 3.10 -11.15
C TYR A 106 -9.78 3.45 -12.09
N TYR A 107 -9.52 4.27 -13.12
CA TYR A 107 -10.49 4.64 -14.15
C TYR A 107 -11.03 3.41 -14.90
N LEU A 108 -10.14 2.47 -15.26
CA LEU A 108 -10.50 1.22 -15.93
C LEU A 108 -11.19 0.20 -15.00
N GLY A 109 -11.24 0.45 -13.69
CA GLY A 109 -11.88 -0.44 -12.70
C GLY A 109 -11.04 -1.64 -12.26
N VAL A 110 -9.81 -1.79 -12.76
CA VAL A 110 -8.90 -2.90 -12.40
C VAL A 110 -8.58 -2.87 -10.90
N MET A 111 -8.26 -1.69 -10.36
CA MET A 111 -7.94 -1.53 -8.94
C MET A 111 -9.12 -1.89 -8.03
N HIS A 112 -10.33 -1.44 -8.40
CA HIS A 112 -11.54 -1.76 -7.65
C HIS A 112 -11.77 -3.28 -7.56
N TRP A 113 -11.56 -3.99 -8.67
CA TRP A 113 -11.69 -5.44 -8.72
C TRP A 113 -10.65 -6.16 -7.84
N VAL A 114 -9.38 -5.80 -7.97
CA VAL A 114 -8.28 -6.39 -7.17
C VAL A 114 -8.49 -6.14 -5.67
N ILE A 115 -8.79 -4.89 -5.29
CA ILE A 115 -8.98 -4.50 -3.89
C ILE A 115 -10.22 -5.19 -3.29
N ALA A 116 -11.32 -5.32 -4.05
CA ALA A 116 -12.51 -6.01 -3.57
C ALA A 116 -12.26 -7.49 -3.26
N ILE A 117 -11.53 -8.19 -4.13
CA ILE A 117 -11.18 -9.61 -3.94
C ILE A 117 -10.27 -9.77 -2.72
N LEU A 118 -9.14 -9.07 -2.70
CA LEU A 118 -8.16 -9.19 -1.63
C LEU A 118 -8.73 -8.71 -0.28
N GLY A 119 -9.47 -7.60 -0.28
CA GLY A 119 -10.13 -7.07 0.91
C GLY A 119 -11.20 -8.02 1.46
N GLY A 120 -11.94 -8.71 0.57
CA GLY A 120 -12.87 -9.76 0.95
C GLY A 120 -12.18 -10.98 1.59
N LEU A 121 -11.02 -11.38 1.07
CA LEU A 121 -10.21 -12.46 1.64
C LEU A 121 -9.69 -12.09 3.04
N VAL A 122 -9.12 -10.89 3.20
CA VAL A 122 -8.63 -10.39 4.50
C VAL A 122 -9.78 -10.30 5.51
N LYS A 123 -10.91 -9.72 5.10
CA LYS A 123 -12.13 -9.64 5.94
C LYS A 123 -12.57 -11.02 6.43
N LYS A 124 -12.64 -12.01 5.53
CA LYS A 124 -13.07 -13.37 5.88
C LYS A 124 -12.08 -14.07 6.82
N ALA A 125 -10.78 -13.87 6.59
CA ALA A 125 -9.74 -14.47 7.41
C ALA A 125 -9.71 -13.86 8.83
N LEU A 126 -9.72 -12.53 8.94
CA LEU A 126 -9.53 -11.84 10.23
C LEU A 126 -10.85 -11.59 10.98
N GLY A 127 -11.99 -11.55 10.29
CA GLY A 127 -13.27 -11.11 10.87
C GLY A 127 -13.34 -9.60 11.12
N THR A 128 -12.48 -8.82 10.46
CA THR A 128 -12.46 -7.35 10.46
C THR A 128 -13.65 -6.77 9.70
N SER A 129 -13.86 -5.46 9.83
CA SER A 129 -14.91 -4.76 9.08
C SER A 129 -14.59 -4.72 7.58
N HIS A 130 -15.62 -4.48 6.76
CA HIS A 130 -15.42 -4.39 5.32
C HIS A 130 -14.53 -3.20 4.95
N ALA A 131 -14.77 -2.06 5.56
CA ALA A 131 -14.08 -0.82 5.23
C ALA A 131 -12.59 -0.90 5.63
N GLU A 132 -12.26 -1.31 6.85
CA GLU A 132 -10.85 -1.40 7.25
C GLU A 132 -10.07 -2.45 6.45
N SER A 133 -10.73 -3.54 6.02
CA SER A 133 -10.08 -4.57 5.19
C SER A 133 -9.82 -4.08 3.77
N LEU A 134 -10.77 -3.33 3.18
CA LEU A 134 -10.57 -2.70 1.87
C LEU A 134 -9.46 -1.65 1.94
N SER A 135 -9.43 -0.82 2.97
CA SER A 135 -8.39 0.19 3.15
C SER A 135 -7.00 -0.43 3.34
N ALA A 136 -6.88 -1.47 4.19
CA ALA A 136 -5.62 -2.18 4.39
C ALA A 136 -5.06 -2.79 3.10
N VAL A 137 -5.94 -3.31 2.24
CA VAL A 137 -5.54 -3.87 0.94
C VAL A 137 -5.27 -2.78 -0.10
N ALA A 138 -6.03 -1.70 -0.11
CA ALA A 138 -5.76 -0.56 -0.99
C ALA A 138 -4.35 -0.01 -0.74
N ASN A 139 -3.94 0.08 0.54
CA ASN A 139 -2.61 0.50 0.98
C ASN A 139 -1.44 -0.37 0.45
N ILE A 140 -1.70 -1.54 -0.14
CA ILE A 140 -0.66 -2.34 -0.83
C ILE A 140 -0.18 -1.62 -2.10
N PHE A 141 -1.09 -0.89 -2.77
CA PHE A 141 -0.87 -0.31 -4.09
C PHE A 141 -0.83 1.22 -4.06
N VAL A 142 -1.70 1.83 -3.26
CA VAL A 142 -1.84 3.29 -3.15
C VAL A 142 -1.35 3.81 -1.81
N GLY A 143 -1.00 5.10 -1.77
CA GLY A 143 -0.47 5.72 -0.57
C GLY A 143 -1.52 6.04 0.50
N GLN A 144 -1.03 6.45 1.67
CA GLN A 144 -1.83 6.81 2.85
C GLN A 144 -2.91 7.89 2.62
N THR A 145 -2.76 8.72 1.58
CA THR A 145 -3.74 9.77 1.20
C THR A 145 -4.81 9.26 0.25
N GLU A 146 -4.53 8.22 -0.53
CA GLU A 146 -5.39 7.69 -1.59
C GLU A 146 -6.18 6.46 -1.12
N ALA A 147 -5.57 5.60 -0.30
CA ALA A 147 -6.24 4.40 0.22
C ALA A 147 -7.53 4.71 1.01
N PRO A 148 -7.61 5.79 1.82
CA PRO A 148 -8.86 6.15 2.51
C PRO A 148 -9.99 6.55 1.54
N LEU A 149 -9.69 6.98 0.31
CA LEU A 149 -10.71 7.37 -0.67
C LEU A 149 -11.57 6.18 -1.09
N VAL A 150 -10.98 4.97 -1.16
CA VAL A 150 -11.70 3.72 -1.45
C VAL A 150 -12.80 3.42 -0.42
N VAL A 151 -12.63 3.94 0.81
CA VAL A 151 -13.54 3.72 1.92
C VAL A 151 -14.18 5.02 2.43
N ARG A 152 -14.08 6.09 1.64
CA ARG A 152 -14.63 7.41 1.97
C ARG A 152 -16.08 7.38 2.44
N PRO A 153 -17.01 6.61 1.82
CA PRO A 153 -18.39 6.48 2.27
C PRO A 153 -18.56 5.96 3.71
N TYR A 154 -17.55 5.30 4.25
CA TYR A 154 -17.59 4.67 5.56
C TYR A 154 -16.89 5.51 6.64
N LEU A 155 -15.97 6.42 6.27
CA LEU A 155 -15.08 7.12 7.20
C LEU A 155 -15.82 7.84 8.34
N ALA A 156 -16.92 8.54 8.02
CA ALA A 156 -17.69 9.30 9.00
C ALA A 156 -18.35 8.40 10.07
N GLY A 157 -18.70 7.17 9.70
CA GLY A 157 -19.35 6.20 10.58
C GLY A 157 -18.40 5.18 11.21
N MET A 158 -17.09 5.29 10.98
CA MET A 158 -16.11 4.33 11.50
C MET A 158 -15.99 4.41 13.02
N THR A 159 -15.80 3.26 13.66
CA THR A 159 -15.37 3.24 15.06
C THR A 159 -13.94 3.76 15.18
N ARG A 160 -13.52 4.09 16.40
CA ARG A 160 -12.14 4.49 16.67
C ARG A 160 -11.12 3.40 16.28
N SER A 161 -11.47 2.12 16.40
CA SER A 161 -10.58 1.02 16.02
C SER A 161 -10.47 0.90 14.50
N GLU A 162 -11.58 1.04 13.77
CA GLU A 162 -11.57 1.05 12.30
C GLU A 162 -10.75 2.21 11.73
N LEU A 163 -10.97 3.43 12.26
CA LEU A 163 -10.21 4.60 11.83
C LEU A 163 -8.71 4.44 12.14
N PHE A 164 -8.38 3.90 13.32
CA PHE A 164 -7.00 3.60 13.68
C PHE A 164 -6.37 2.55 12.75
N ALA A 165 -7.14 1.54 12.32
CA ALA A 165 -6.69 0.54 11.35
C ALA A 165 -6.42 1.15 9.96
N VAL A 166 -7.24 2.11 9.50
CA VAL A 166 -6.98 2.87 8.27
C VAL A 166 -5.67 3.65 8.37
N MET A 167 -5.44 4.34 9.48
CA MET A 167 -4.22 5.12 9.71
C MET A 167 -2.97 4.24 9.79
N VAL A 168 -3.01 3.19 10.61
CA VAL A 168 -1.89 2.25 10.77
C VAL A 168 -1.61 1.52 9.46
N GLY A 169 -2.66 1.15 8.70
CA GLY A 169 -2.50 0.53 7.38
C GLY A 169 -1.70 1.41 6.42
N GLY A 170 -1.98 2.71 6.37
CA GLY A 170 -1.23 3.66 5.53
C GLY A 170 0.20 3.90 6.00
N LEU A 171 0.45 3.86 7.31
CA LEU A 171 1.80 4.01 7.89
C LEU A 171 2.65 2.74 7.80
N ALA A 172 2.00 1.57 7.73
CA ALA A 172 2.68 0.28 7.65
C ALA A 172 3.16 -0.05 6.22
N SER A 173 2.66 0.66 5.21
CA SER A 173 2.93 0.39 3.81
C SER A 173 3.59 1.56 3.08
N ILE A 174 3.87 1.37 1.79
CA ILE A 174 4.35 2.39 0.87
C ILE A 174 3.47 2.42 -0.38
N ALA A 175 3.34 3.59 -0.99
CA ALA A 175 2.66 3.71 -2.28
C ALA A 175 3.47 3.05 -3.40
N GLY A 176 2.81 2.50 -4.43
CA GLY A 176 3.47 1.95 -5.61
C GLY A 176 4.35 2.97 -6.35
N SER A 177 3.96 4.25 -6.33
CA SER A 177 4.74 5.34 -6.91
C SER A 177 6.08 5.57 -6.22
N VAL A 178 6.11 5.51 -4.89
CA VAL A 178 7.33 5.64 -4.09
C VAL A 178 8.15 4.35 -4.12
N MET A 179 7.49 3.19 -4.18
CA MET A 179 8.14 1.89 -4.38
C MET A 179 9.02 1.88 -5.63
N ALA A 180 8.49 2.35 -6.76
CA ALA A 180 9.25 2.47 -7.99
C ALA A 180 10.47 3.38 -7.81
N GLY A 181 10.32 4.47 -7.03
CA GLY A 181 11.43 5.34 -6.67
C GLY A 181 12.54 4.63 -5.89
N TYR A 182 12.18 3.84 -4.86
CA TYR A 182 13.15 3.03 -4.12
C TYR A 182 13.82 1.96 -4.99
N ALA A 183 13.06 1.35 -5.91
CA ALA A 183 13.62 0.39 -6.86
C ALA A 183 14.65 1.07 -7.79
N SER A 184 14.38 2.30 -8.27
CA SER A 184 15.34 3.09 -9.04
C SER A 184 16.61 3.44 -8.25
N MET A 185 16.54 3.49 -6.92
CA MET A 185 17.70 3.67 -6.03
C MET A 185 18.49 2.37 -5.77
N GLY A 186 18.08 1.24 -6.37
CA GLY A 186 18.76 -0.05 -6.24
C GLY A 186 18.20 -0.97 -5.16
N VAL A 187 17.06 -0.61 -4.53
CA VAL A 187 16.39 -1.50 -3.58
C VAL A 187 15.74 -2.66 -4.35
N GLU A 188 15.94 -3.88 -3.85
CA GLU A 188 15.47 -5.07 -4.54
C GLU A 188 13.92 -5.15 -4.60
N LEU A 189 13.39 -5.13 -5.81
CA LEU A 189 11.95 -5.07 -6.07
C LEU A 189 11.18 -6.28 -5.51
N ARG A 190 11.83 -7.46 -5.42
CA ARG A 190 11.25 -8.65 -4.78
C ARG A 190 10.90 -8.39 -3.32
N TYR A 191 11.78 -7.72 -2.57
CA TYR A 191 11.53 -7.41 -1.17
C TYR A 191 10.51 -6.30 -1.00
N LEU A 192 10.52 -5.28 -1.85
CA LEU A 192 9.51 -4.22 -1.82
C LEU A 192 8.10 -4.76 -2.06
N ILE A 193 7.92 -5.61 -3.08
CA ILE A 193 6.63 -6.23 -3.38
C ILE A 193 6.19 -7.13 -2.22
N ALA A 194 7.07 -7.99 -1.71
CA ALA A 194 6.76 -8.85 -0.57
C ALA A 194 6.36 -8.03 0.67
N ALA A 195 7.10 -6.96 0.98
CA ALA A 195 6.82 -6.07 2.09
C ALA A 195 5.44 -5.39 1.94
N SER A 196 5.09 -4.88 0.77
CA SER A 196 3.77 -4.26 0.54
C SER A 196 2.62 -5.22 0.78
N PHE A 197 2.71 -6.48 0.32
CA PHE A 197 1.66 -7.47 0.62
C PHE A 197 1.61 -7.88 2.09
N MET A 198 2.76 -7.94 2.76
CA MET A 198 2.84 -8.25 4.20
C MET A 198 2.37 -7.10 5.09
N ALA A 199 2.44 -5.85 4.61
CA ALA A 199 2.02 -4.66 5.32
C ALA A 199 0.51 -4.63 5.59
N ALA A 200 -0.33 -5.15 4.69
CA ALA A 200 -1.79 -5.17 4.90
C ALA A 200 -2.20 -5.98 6.15
N PRO A 201 -1.84 -7.27 6.29
CA PRO A 201 -2.12 -8.01 7.51
C PRO A 201 -1.27 -7.53 8.70
N GLY A 202 -0.02 -7.10 8.50
CA GLY A 202 0.83 -6.60 9.59
C GLY A 202 0.33 -5.30 10.20
N GLY A 203 -0.21 -4.39 9.38
CA GLY A 203 -0.86 -3.16 9.83
C GLY A 203 -2.12 -3.47 10.62
N LEU A 204 -2.98 -4.36 10.13
CA LEU A 204 -4.18 -4.80 10.85
C LEU A 204 -3.86 -5.52 12.17
N LEU A 205 -2.78 -6.31 12.19
CA LEU A 205 -2.29 -6.98 13.39
C LEU A 205 -2.03 -5.97 14.51
N PHE A 206 -1.16 -4.98 14.27
CA PHE A 206 -0.83 -4.00 15.30
C PHE A 206 -1.95 -3.00 15.55
N ALA A 207 -2.77 -2.67 14.54
CA ALA A 207 -3.95 -1.83 14.72
C ALA A 207 -4.94 -2.44 15.73
N LYS A 208 -5.31 -3.71 15.53
CA LYS A 208 -6.27 -4.41 16.38
C LYS A 208 -5.66 -4.86 17.71
N LEU A 209 -4.34 -4.92 17.82
CA LEU A 209 -3.65 -5.17 19.07
C LEU A 209 -3.62 -3.92 19.97
N LEU A 210 -3.27 -2.76 19.41
CA LEU A 210 -3.13 -1.50 20.13
C LEU A 210 -4.47 -0.83 20.46
N VAL A 211 -5.39 -0.81 19.48
CA VAL A 211 -6.74 -0.25 19.64
C VAL A 211 -7.76 -1.31 19.22
N PRO A 212 -8.12 -2.24 20.12
CA PRO A 212 -9.09 -3.29 19.82
C PRO A 212 -10.49 -2.73 19.52
N GLU A 213 -11.28 -3.52 18.80
CA GLU A 213 -12.65 -3.15 18.45
C GLU A 213 -13.60 -3.32 19.64
N THR A 214 -14.16 -2.22 20.13
CA THR A 214 -15.13 -2.21 21.24
C THR A 214 -16.50 -1.72 20.80
N GLY A 215 -16.60 -1.11 19.62
CA GLY A 215 -17.85 -0.64 19.03
C GLY A 215 -18.50 -1.66 18.10
N LYS A 216 -19.66 -1.30 17.55
CA LYS A 216 -20.26 -2.03 16.44
C LYS A 216 -19.89 -1.30 15.14
N PRO A 217 -19.11 -1.93 14.24
CA PRO A 217 -18.79 -1.35 12.94
C PRO A 217 -20.05 -0.95 12.18
N ASN A 218 -20.07 0.28 11.65
CA ASN A 218 -21.17 0.70 10.79
C ASN A 218 -21.11 -0.07 9.46
N ARG A 219 -22.20 -0.73 9.11
CA ARG A 219 -22.30 -1.55 7.88
C ARG A 219 -22.85 -0.76 6.70
N HIS A 220 -23.39 0.43 6.95
CA HIS A 220 -24.02 1.26 5.92
C HIS A 220 -22.99 2.23 5.35
N ALA A 221 -22.78 2.16 4.04
CA ALA A 221 -22.09 3.22 3.32
C ALA A 221 -22.99 4.45 3.30
N GLU A 222 -22.51 5.57 3.85
CA GLU A 222 -23.19 6.84 3.65
C GLU A 222 -22.89 7.33 2.23
N VAL A 223 -23.92 7.73 1.48
CA VAL A 223 -23.74 8.27 0.13
C VAL A 223 -23.16 9.68 0.24
N TYR A 224 -21.83 9.76 0.30
CA TYR A 224 -21.12 11.02 0.08
C TYR A 224 -21.02 11.31 -1.41
N GLY A 225 -21.15 12.58 -1.77
CA GLY A 225 -21.35 13.08 -3.13
C GLY A 225 -20.44 12.44 -4.19
N GLN A 226 -20.97 12.33 -5.41
CA GLN A 226 -20.24 11.82 -6.56
C GLN A 226 -18.96 12.65 -6.75
N GLU A 227 -17.79 12.05 -6.52
CA GLU A 227 -16.55 12.62 -7.03
C GLU A 227 -16.68 12.73 -8.55
N GLU A 228 -16.25 13.88 -9.09
CA GLU A 228 -16.16 14.05 -10.54
C GLU A 228 -15.23 12.98 -11.09
N LYS A 229 -15.83 11.98 -11.74
CA LYS A 229 -15.05 10.96 -12.43
C LYS A 229 -14.37 11.61 -13.63
N PRO A 230 -13.12 11.24 -13.92
CA PRO A 230 -12.46 11.68 -15.15
C PRO A 230 -13.35 11.40 -16.36
N ALA A 231 -13.36 12.29 -17.34
CA ALA A 231 -14.20 12.15 -18.52
C ALA A 231 -13.80 10.94 -19.38
N ASN A 232 -12.51 10.65 -19.44
CA ASN A 232 -11.93 9.55 -20.20
C ASN A 232 -10.58 9.08 -19.59
N VAL A 233 -10.00 8.03 -20.16
CA VAL A 233 -8.74 7.46 -19.67
C VAL A 233 -7.55 8.42 -19.77
N PHE A 234 -7.53 9.33 -20.76
CA PHE A 234 -6.46 10.32 -20.91
C PHE A 234 -6.58 11.42 -19.86
N ASP A 235 -7.82 11.84 -19.54
CA ASP A 235 -8.09 12.75 -18.44
C ASP A 235 -7.66 12.14 -17.10
N ALA A 236 -7.97 10.85 -16.85
CA ALA A 236 -7.49 10.14 -15.67
C ALA A 236 -5.96 10.10 -15.59
N ALA A 237 -5.29 9.82 -16.72
CA ALA A 237 -3.83 9.82 -16.81
C ALA A 237 -3.23 11.21 -16.50
N ALA A 238 -3.82 12.27 -17.04
CA ALA A 238 -3.37 13.64 -16.83
C ALA A 238 -3.56 14.11 -15.39
N GLN A 239 -4.73 13.81 -14.79
CA GLN A 239 -4.99 14.08 -13.37
C GLN A 239 -4.00 13.33 -12.47
N GLY A 240 -3.78 12.04 -12.73
CA GLY A 240 -2.80 11.25 -11.99
C GLY A 240 -1.37 11.77 -12.11
N ALA A 241 -0.96 12.24 -13.29
CA ALA A 241 0.35 12.87 -13.48
C ALA A 241 0.46 14.19 -12.70
N SER A 242 -0.59 15.02 -12.66
CA SER A 242 -0.61 16.27 -11.90
C SER A 242 -0.49 16.03 -10.38
N SER A 243 -1.25 15.07 -9.86
CA SER A 243 -1.14 14.64 -8.46
C SER A 243 0.25 14.07 -8.15
N GLY A 244 0.79 13.25 -9.06
CA GLY A 244 2.14 12.70 -8.96
C GLY A 244 3.23 13.76 -8.97
N LEU A 245 3.10 14.82 -9.77
CA LEU A 245 4.04 15.95 -9.79
C LEU A 245 4.09 16.66 -8.44
N THR A 246 2.93 16.92 -7.85
CA THR A 246 2.85 17.56 -6.52
C THR A 246 3.52 16.69 -5.46
N LEU A 247 3.28 15.38 -5.51
CA LEU A 247 3.95 14.42 -4.63
C LEU A 247 5.48 14.42 -4.82
N ALA A 248 5.94 14.37 -6.08
CA ALA A 248 7.35 14.36 -6.41
C ALA A 248 8.06 15.65 -5.94
N LEU A 249 7.44 16.82 -6.12
CA LEU A 249 7.97 18.09 -5.63
C LEU A 249 8.05 18.13 -4.11
N ASN A 250 7.01 17.66 -3.41
CA ASN A 250 7.02 17.58 -1.95
C ASN A 250 8.13 16.66 -1.44
N VAL A 251 8.30 15.47 -2.05
CA VAL A 251 9.38 14.54 -1.72
C VAL A 251 10.74 15.18 -1.96
N GLY A 252 10.94 15.80 -3.12
CA GLY A 252 12.20 16.48 -3.45
C GLY A 252 12.54 17.61 -2.48
N ALA A 253 11.56 18.46 -2.15
CA ALA A 253 11.73 19.55 -1.20
C ALA A 253 12.05 19.05 0.21
N MET A 254 11.35 18.02 0.70
CA MET A 254 11.61 17.44 2.03
C MET A 254 12.96 16.75 2.14
N LEU A 255 13.49 16.18 1.04
CA LEU A 255 14.82 15.56 1.04
C LEU A 255 15.96 16.58 0.91
N LEU A 256 15.69 17.75 0.32
CA LEU A 256 16.66 18.83 0.18
C LEU A 256 16.85 19.64 1.47
N ALA A 257 15.75 19.87 2.20
CA ALA A 257 15.71 20.67 3.44
C ALA A 257 16.46 20.01 4.60
#